data_AF-A0A7S0ZA01-F1
#
_entry.id   AF-A0A7S0ZA01-F1
#
_cell.length_a   1.000
_cell.length_b   1.000
_cell.length_c   1.000
_cell.angle_alpha   90.00
_cell.angle_beta   90.00
_cell.angle_gamma   90.00
#
_symmetry.space_group_name_H-M   'P 1'
#
loop_
_entity.id
_entity.type
_entity.pdbx_description
1 polymer ?
#
loop_
_entity_poly.entity_id
_entity_poly.type
_entity_poly.pdbx_seq_one_letter_code
_entity_poly.pdbx_strand_id
1 'polypeptide(L)'
;SEELLRRHVHYGEWLLETTMQTFEMEINTQLGEFTVRKNRLGHLEASIREMPDFIAALGPVLSKRGIESSHFHELAEEETLTIGDSGDVVHCAEVQNTEHRKWMRLVGLGHDIQLWDRDPRPPMNEFTRPYVSRVQSSVSAVEALGRAVGSGGLEPCEQWIAQLLEPIARGPGAGFLHGVELFLPNHTIHGTIARLAGTGAPDNAVEEPWSFFRRKKKADGADQAKRVEQAKKLLTEVVIVQEPPLVQVFRVESYGRRWRRSLVFASNASFCLADIDPDGEPLLTDPNERFLLSAARLGSRAPSLVVTRLLHGAVGRESFVPARHLRGLLPAALLEEYQFWRSETTGDLFGTAQDGALHHDTMIHVRLGYENNTLLDGKQPIDTCAVVRRLPVNSLDDASKLPLLDGSYVEGQLTLVDLLYAPGLAGENGKSLLLLTKSLAAVEGLAHALVWTAKRGLENGPTAAVELCDIARIELPRLGVSFNAVES
;
A
#
# COMPACT_ATOMS: atom_id res chain seq x y z
N SER A 1 -10.08 17.64 39.85
CA SER A 1 -8.73 17.51 40.47
C SER A 1 -8.75 17.17 41.96
N GLU A 2 -9.86 16.69 42.55
CA GLU A 2 -9.84 16.16 43.94
C GLU A 2 -9.90 14.63 44.03
N GLU A 3 -10.38 13.93 43.00
CA GLU A 3 -10.46 12.46 43.00
C GLU A 3 -9.11 11.75 42.84
N LEU A 4 -8.16 12.35 42.11
CA LEU A 4 -6.79 11.82 41.93
C LEU A 4 -5.99 11.83 43.24
N LEU A 5 -6.22 12.81 44.12
CA LEU A 5 -5.52 12.93 45.41
C LEU A 5 -5.95 11.87 46.43
N ARG A 6 -7.12 11.24 46.26
CA ARG A 6 -7.64 10.23 47.20
C ARG A 6 -7.15 8.81 46.91
N ARG A 7 -6.54 8.55 45.74
CA ARG A 7 -6.10 7.22 45.32
C ARG A 7 -4.69 6.85 45.78
N HIS A 8 -3.88 7.80 46.24
CA HIS A 8 -2.46 7.56 46.56
C HIS A 8 -2.16 7.91 48.02
N VAL A 9 -1.62 6.94 48.76
CA VAL A 9 -1.30 7.10 50.19
C VAL A 9 0.00 7.89 50.37
N HIS A 10 0.85 7.94 49.34
CA HIS A 10 2.11 8.67 49.36
C HIS A 10 2.29 9.57 48.13
N TYR A 11 2.75 10.80 48.38
CA TYR A 11 3.12 11.79 47.35
C TYR A 11 4.08 11.20 46.30
N GLY A 12 4.94 10.26 46.69
CA GLY A 12 5.85 9.57 45.77
C GLY A 12 5.15 8.70 44.73
N GLU A 13 4.05 8.02 45.06
CA GLU A 13 3.26 7.23 44.09
C GLU A 13 2.53 8.15 43.13
N TRP A 14 1.91 9.22 43.63
CA TRP A 14 1.27 10.22 42.79
C TRP A 14 2.27 10.91 41.85
N LEU A 15 3.47 11.23 42.34
CA LEU A 15 4.52 11.84 41.53
C LEU A 15 5.01 10.86 40.46
N LEU A 16 5.27 9.59 40.81
CA LEU A 16 5.63 8.54 39.84
C LEU A 16 4.54 8.35 38.79
N GLU A 17 3.27 8.24 39.17
CA GLU A 17 2.18 8.04 38.21
C GLU A 17 1.95 9.29 37.33
N THR A 18 2.07 10.49 37.88
CA THR A 18 1.93 11.75 37.13
C THR A 18 3.15 12.06 36.25
N THR A 19 4.36 11.61 36.63
CA THR A 19 5.59 11.81 35.83
C THR A 19 5.93 10.64 34.91
N MET A 20 5.38 9.44 35.17
CA MET A 20 5.51 8.25 34.32
C MET A 20 4.26 7.99 33.46
N GLN A 21 3.20 8.81 33.58
CA GLN A 21 2.29 9.03 32.45
C GLN A 21 3.18 9.44 31.28
N THR A 22 3.29 8.54 30.30
CA THR A 22 4.37 8.45 29.32
C THR A 22 4.39 9.64 28.37
N PHE A 23 4.82 10.80 28.85
CA PHE A 23 5.37 11.83 28.00
C PHE A 23 6.82 11.43 27.75
N GLU A 24 7.14 11.05 26.51
CA GLU A 24 8.52 11.04 26.02
C GLU A 24 9.03 12.48 25.99
N MET A 25 9.31 13.05 27.17
CA MET A 25 9.98 14.32 27.29
C MET A 25 11.48 14.05 27.21
N GLU A 26 11.99 13.96 25.99
CA GLU A 26 13.43 13.94 25.73
C GLU A 26 14.00 15.35 25.96
N ILE A 27 14.46 15.63 27.18
CA ILE A 27 15.21 16.85 27.48
C ILE A 27 16.68 16.62 27.13
N ASN A 28 17.08 17.09 25.94
CA ASN A 28 18.50 17.16 25.54
C ASN A 28 19.17 18.42 26.11
N THR A 29 19.53 18.41 27.40
CA THR A 29 20.38 19.46 27.98
C THR A 29 21.86 19.18 27.68
N GLN A 30 22.45 19.89 26.72
CA GLN A 30 23.90 19.87 26.50
C GLN A 30 24.60 20.78 27.51
N LEU A 31 25.13 20.19 28.58
CA LEU A 31 26.15 20.79 29.42
C LEU A 31 27.52 20.34 28.89
N GLY A 32 28.24 21.28 28.25
CA GLY A 32 29.71 21.30 28.07
C GLY A 32 30.45 19.99 27.79
N GLU A 33 30.69 19.72 26.50
CA GLU A 33 31.82 19.00 25.86
C GLU A 33 32.44 17.68 26.45
N PHE A 34 32.80 16.79 25.49
CA PHE A 34 33.54 15.49 25.54
C PHE A 34 32.70 14.19 25.61
N THR A 35 32.83 13.16 24.74
CA THR A 35 33.55 12.94 23.46
C THR A 35 32.97 11.69 22.72
N VAL A 36 32.85 11.79 21.38
CA VAL A 36 32.79 10.72 20.33
C VAL A 36 31.62 9.71 20.33
N ARG A 37 30.46 10.14 19.78
CA ARG A 37 30.04 9.75 18.42
C ARG A 37 29.58 11.00 17.66
N LYS A 38 30.20 11.23 16.50
CA LYS A 38 30.23 12.46 15.68
C LYS A 38 28.92 12.78 14.94
N ASN A 39 27.75 12.61 15.53
CA ASN A 39 26.53 12.89 14.79
C ASN A 39 26.09 14.33 15.07
N ARG A 40 26.49 15.23 14.15
CA ARG A 40 26.10 16.64 14.20
C ARG A 40 24.58 16.73 14.13
N LEU A 41 23.98 17.38 15.13
CA LEU A 41 22.62 17.87 15.03
C LEU A 41 22.54 18.85 13.86
N GLY A 42 21.55 18.69 13.01
CA GLY A 42 21.31 19.56 11.87
C GLY A 42 19.82 19.80 11.67
N HIS A 43 19.53 20.66 10.72
CA HIS A 43 18.17 20.84 10.22
C HIS A 43 17.92 19.83 9.12
N LEU A 44 16.72 19.27 9.08
CA LEU A 44 16.30 18.43 7.98
C LEU A 44 16.16 19.29 6.73
N GLU A 45 16.81 18.86 5.66
CA GLU A 45 16.78 19.53 4.36
C GLU A 45 15.33 19.73 3.89
N ALA A 46 15.01 20.93 3.38
CA ALA A 46 13.67 21.27 2.86
C ALA A 46 13.20 20.25 1.82
N SER A 47 14.12 19.87 0.94
CA SER A 47 13.89 18.92 -0.13
C SER A 47 13.44 17.52 0.33
N ILE A 48 13.77 17.12 1.57
CA ILE A 48 13.29 15.88 2.19
C ILE A 48 11.91 16.09 2.82
N ARG A 49 11.66 17.28 3.42
CA ARG A 49 10.36 17.64 4.02
C ARG A 49 9.26 17.75 2.97
N GLU A 50 9.60 18.17 1.76
CA GLU A 50 8.70 18.28 0.61
C GLU A 50 8.37 16.92 -0.04
N MET A 51 9.09 15.84 0.29
CA MET A 51 8.76 14.52 -0.23
C MET A 51 7.38 14.08 0.27
N PRO A 52 6.45 13.65 -0.58
CA PRO A 52 5.12 13.19 -0.18
C PRO A 52 5.11 12.01 0.77
N ASP A 53 6.15 11.18 0.78
CA ASP A 53 6.27 10.15 1.81
C ASP A 53 6.54 10.74 3.20
N PHE A 54 7.28 11.85 3.25
CA PHE A 54 7.46 12.62 4.48
C PHE A 54 6.14 13.28 4.88
N ILE A 55 5.50 14.00 3.96
CA ILE A 55 4.24 14.72 4.21
C ILE A 55 3.13 13.73 4.62
N ALA A 56 2.98 12.62 3.91
CA ALA A 56 1.95 11.64 4.19
C ALA A 56 2.17 10.93 5.53
N ALA A 57 3.43 10.68 5.94
CA ALA A 57 3.73 10.01 7.20
C ALA A 57 3.70 10.96 8.41
N LEU A 58 4.33 12.13 8.27
CA LEU A 58 4.62 13.05 9.38
C LEU A 58 3.74 14.29 9.38
N GLY A 59 3.05 14.61 8.28
CA GLY A 59 2.11 15.74 8.21
C GLY A 59 1.15 15.79 9.39
N PRO A 60 0.39 14.70 9.69
CA PRO A 60 -0.51 14.68 10.85
C PRO A 60 0.20 14.91 12.19
N VAL A 61 1.41 14.36 12.35
CA VAL A 61 2.21 14.54 13.58
C VAL A 61 2.69 15.98 13.74
N LEU A 62 3.09 16.61 12.63
CA LEU A 62 3.59 17.97 12.57
C LEU A 62 2.46 18.99 12.74
N SER A 63 1.29 18.77 12.11
CA SER A 63 0.11 19.62 12.27
C SER A 63 -0.36 19.67 13.73
N LYS A 64 -0.31 18.55 14.47
CA LYS A 64 -0.60 18.52 15.93
C LYS A 64 0.36 19.36 16.76
N ARG A 65 1.55 19.66 16.23
CA ARG A 65 2.56 20.53 16.86
C ARG A 65 2.53 21.96 16.31
N GLY A 66 1.55 22.30 15.48
CA GLY A 66 1.41 23.61 14.86
C GLY A 66 2.34 23.86 13.68
N ILE A 67 2.92 22.81 13.09
CA ILE A 67 3.80 22.90 11.91
C ILE A 67 3.00 22.47 10.69
N GLU A 68 2.68 23.42 9.81
CA GLU A 68 1.92 23.14 8.58
C GLU A 68 2.84 22.73 7.42
N SER A 69 2.35 21.84 6.55
CA SER A 69 3.11 21.37 5.38
C SER A 69 3.31 22.43 4.29
N SER A 70 2.45 23.45 4.28
CA SER A 70 2.56 24.65 3.44
C SER A 70 3.86 25.45 3.72
N HIS A 71 4.47 25.26 4.89
CA HIS A 71 5.70 25.94 5.30
C HIS A 71 6.99 25.20 4.85
N PHE A 72 6.88 24.08 4.11
CA PHE A 72 8.06 23.30 3.69
C PHE A 72 8.80 23.85 2.47
N HIS A 73 8.26 24.86 1.79
CA HIS A 73 8.82 25.40 0.55
C HIS A 73 10.23 26.01 0.72
N GLU A 74 11.10 25.78 -0.27
CA GLU A 74 12.32 26.57 -0.46
C GLU A 74 11.97 28.07 -0.60
N LEU A 75 12.41 28.88 0.36
CA LEU A 75 12.33 30.33 0.31
C LEU A 75 13.06 30.82 -0.94
N ALA A 76 12.48 31.79 -1.66
CA ALA A 76 13.19 32.47 -2.73
C ALA A 76 14.45 33.16 -2.18
N GLU A 77 15.49 33.38 -3.00
CA GLU A 77 16.77 34.02 -2.57
C GLU A 77 16.59 35.37 -1.84
N GLU A 78 15.43 36.01 -1.96
CA GLU A 78 15.08 37.31 -1.37
C GLU A 78 14.21 37.21 -0.09
N GLU A 79 13.71 36.03 0.28
CA GLU A 79 12.91 35.85 1.49
C GLU A 79 13.80 35.51 2.69
N THR A 80 13.80 36.40 3.69
CA THR A 80 14.55 36.21 4.94
C THR A 80 13.60 35.74 6.04
N LEU A 81 13.89 34.58 6.63
CA LEU A 81 13.18 34.09 7.81
C LEU A 81 13.34 35.09 8.95
N THR A 82 12.22 35.47 9.56
CA THR A 82 12.25 36.34 10.73
C THR A 82 12.53 35.51 11.98
N ILE A 83 13.35 36.03 12.89
CA ILE A 83 13.63 35.38 14.18
C ILE A 83 12.32 35.39 14.98
N GLY A 84 11.66 34.23 15.03
CA GLY A 84 10.28 34.06 15.47
C GLY A 84 9.56 32.93 14.71
N ASP A 85 9.97 32.66 13.46
CA ASP A 85 9.55 31.53 12.62
C ASP A 85 10.19 30.18 13.04
N SER A 86 10.76 30.12 14.25
CA SER A 86 11.52 28.98 14.78
C SER A 86 10.68 27.73 15.07
N GLY A 87 9.38 27.73 14.74
CA GLY A 87 8.49 26.57 14.83
C GLY A 87 8.67 25.58 13.67
N ASP A 88 9.20 26.00 12.52
CA ASP A 88 9.08 25.27 11.25
C ASP A 88 10.26 24.32 10.93
N VAL A 89 11.18 24.14 11.86
CA VAL A 89 12.44 23.43 11.60
C VAL A 89 12.46 22.05 12.24
N VAL A 90 12.32 21.02 11.42
CA VAL A 90 12.51 19.63 11.86
C VAL A 90 14.00 19.38 12.08
N HIS A 91 14.40 19.21 13.34
CA HIS A 91 15.77 18.85 13.67
C HIS A 91 16.03 17.36 13.45
N CYS A 92 17.22 17.03 12.97
CA CYS A 92 17.63 15.65 12.80
C CYS A 92 19.09 15.42 13.19
N ALA A 93 19.41 14.18 13.56
CA ALA A 93 20.77 13.71 13.74
C ALA A 93 21.03 12.54 12.80
N GLU A 94 22.16 12.53 12.11
CA GLU A 94 22.57 11.36 11.33
C GLU A 94 22.71 10.16 12.25
N VAL A 95 22.18 9.00 11.86
CA VAL A 95 22.34 7.73 12.60
C VAL A 95 23.39 6.89 11.91
N GLN A 96 23.26 6.75 10.59
CA GLN A 96 24.15 5.96 9.76
C GLN A 96 24.11 6.45 8.31
N ASN A 97 25.26 6.52 7.66
CA ASN A 97 25.37 6.80 6.24
C ASN A 97 26.14 5.67 5.55
N THR A 98 25.56 5.12 4.50
CA THR A 98 26.13 4.05 3.66
C THR A 98 26.09 4.46 2.20
N GLU A 99 26.70 3.68 1.31
CA GLU A 99 26.74 3.96 -0.14
C GLU A 99 25.35 4.28 -0.74
N HIS A 100 24.32 3.59 -0.28
CA HIS A 100 22.96 3.66 -0.84
C HIS A 100 21.90 4.22 0.11
N ARG A 101 22.28 4.58 1.35
CA ARG A 101 21.33 4.99 2.39
C ARG A 101 21.89 6.05 3.32
N LYS A 102 21.13 7.14 3.48
CA LYS A 102 21.29 8.10 4.57
C LYS A 102 20.17 7.90 5.59
N TRP A 103 20.51 7.46 6.80
CA TRP A 103 19.59 7.28 7.92
C TRP A 103 19.75 8.42 8.93
N MET A 104 18.65 9.12 9.23
CA MET A 104 18.60 10.20 10.19
C MET A 104 17.48 9.95 11.21
N ARG A 105 17.71 10.36 12.46
CA ARG A 105 16.71 10.41 13.53
C ARG A 105 16.12 11.81 13.61
N LEU A 106 14.81 11.91 13.66
CA LEU A 106 14.12 13.18 13.86
C LEU A 106 13.96 13.46 15.35
N VAL A 107 14.56 14.56 15.80
CA VAL A 107 14.68 14.87 17.24
C VAL A 107 13.32 15.26 17.81
N GLY A 108 12.96 14.66 18.95
CA GLY A 108 11.70 14.93 19.64
C GLY A 108 10.45 14.43 18.91
N LEU A 109 10.57 13.76 17.77
CA LEU A 109 9.43 13.19 17.05
C LEU A 109 9.24 11.69 17.30
N GLY A 110 10.26 10.96 17.79
CA GLY A 110 10.19 9.50 17.92
C GLY A 110 10.20 8.76 16.57
N HIS A 111 10.63 9.45 15.51
CA HIS A 111 10.66 8.94 14.14
C HIS A 111 12.08 8.95 13.58
N ASP A 112 12.35 7.98 12.74
CA ASP A 112 13.59 7.86 11.97
C ASP A 112 13.24 7.84 10.48
N ILE A 113 14.06 8.49 9.67
CA ILE A 113 13.93 8.51 8.21
C ILE A 113 15.15 7.88 7.55
N GLN A 114 14.93 7.17 6.44
CA GLN A 114 15.96 6.55 5.64
C GLN A 114 15.77 6.96 4.18
N LEU A 115 16.66 7.83 3.69
CA LEU A 115 16.72 8.20 2.28
C LEU A 115 17.57 7.17 1.54
N TRP A 116 16.95 6.50 0.57
CA TRP A 116 17.58 5.52 -0.29
C TRP A 116 17.73 6.09 -1.70
N ASP A 117 18.87 5.87 -2.32
CA ASP A 117 19.05 6.14 -3.74
C ASP A 117 18.33 5.10 -4.62
N ARG A 118 18.50 5.23 -5.93
CA ARG A 118 17.99 4.31 -6.95
C ARG A 118 18.43 2.86 -6.68
N ASP A 119 17.49 1.90 -6.63
CA ASP A 119 17.83 0.47 -6.49
C ASP A 119 18.41 -0.07 -7.80
N PRO A 120 19.67 -0.55 -7.82
CA PRO A 120 20.29 -1.06 -9.03
C PRO A 120 19.77 -2.45 -9.41
N ARG A 121 19.20 -3.21 -8.46
CA ARG A 121 18.76 -4.60 -8.67
C ARG A 121 17.53 -4.63 -9.58
N PRO A 122 17.41 -5.57 -10.52
CA PRO A 122 16.15 -5.81 -11.20
C PRO A 122 15.21 -6.61 -10.28
N PRO A 123 13.89 -6.37 -10.32
CA PRO A 123 12.92 -7.29 -9.72
C PRO A 123 12.99 -8.65 -10.43
N MET A 124 12.80 -9.74 -9.69
CA MET A 124 12.81 -11.10 -10.24
C MET A 124 11.41 -11.50 -10.71
N ASN A 125 11.32 -12.11 -11.89
CA ASN A 125 10.11 -12.79 -12.33
C ASN A 125 10.15 -14.25 -11.87
N GLU A 126 9.16 -14.68 -11.09
CA GLU A 126 9.04 -16.06 -10.59
C GLU A 126 8.42 -17.01 -11.62
N PHE A 127 7.81 -16.46 -12.67
CA PHE A 127 7.05 -17.21 -13.67
C PHE A 127 7.89 -17.49 -14.89
N THR A 128 7.83 -18.73 -15.38
CA THR A 128 8.67 -19.19 -16.50
C THR A 128 7.90 -19.81 -17.66
N ARG A 129 6.59 -20.10 -17.51
CA ARG A 129 5.78 -20.66 -18.59
C ARG A 129 5.30 -19.52 -19.52
N PRO A 130 5.70 -19.45 -20.80
CA PRO A 130 5.30 -18.32 -21.65
C PRO A 130 3.78 -18.24 -21.85
N TYR A 131 3.21 -17.02 -21.75
CA TYR A 131 1.83 -16.77 -22.14
C TYR A 131 1.75 -16.65 -23.67
N VAL A 132 1.21 -17.69 -24.32
CA VAL A 132 0.98 -17.70 -25.77
C VAL A 132 -0.51 -17.86 -26.01
N SER A 133 -1.13 -16.82 -26.57
CA SER A 133 -2.48 -16.94 -27.12
C SER A 133 -2.44 -17.71 -28.44
N ARG A 134 -3.37 -18.64 -28.63
CA ARG A 134 -3.55 -19.38 -29.89
C ARG A 134 -3.77 -18.48 -31.11
N VAL A 135 -4.14 -17.21 -30.92
CA VAL A 135 -4.41 -16.26 -32.02
C VAL A 135 -3.12 -15.71 -32.66
N GLN A 136 -1.96 -15.85 -32.03
CA GLN A 136 -0.65 -15.36 -32.56
C GLN A 136 0.15 -16.40 -33.36
N SER A 137 -0.45 -17.53 -33.77
CA SER A 137 0.24 -18.46 -34.68
C SER A 137 0.27 -17.92 -36.11
N SER A 138 1.06 -16.87 -36.35
CA SER A 138 1.73 -16.72 -37.64
C SER A 138 3.00 -17.58 -37.61
N VAL A 139 3.25 -18.25 -38.73
CA VAL A 139 4.06 -19.47 -38.91
C VAL A 139 5.57 -19.29 -38.60
N SER A 140 6.02 -18.18 -38.01
CA SER A 140 7.43 -17.89 -37.78
C SER A 140 7.95 -18.14 -36.35
N ALA A 141 7.08 -18.24 -35.34
CA ALA A 141 7.52 -18.40 -33.94
C ALA A 141 7.77 -19.87 -33.53
N VAL A 142 7.21 -20.82 -34.28
CA VAL A 142 7.33 -22.26 -33.99
C VAL A 142 8.73 -22.79 -34.36
N GLU A 143 9.44 -22.16 -35.31
CA GLU A 143 10.80 -22.57 -35.70
C GLU A 143 11.91 -21.99 -34.80
N ALA A 144 11.67 -20.86 -34.11
CA ALA A 144 12.68 -20.22 -33.27
C ALA A 144 12.82 -20.83 -31.87
N LEU A 145 11.81 -21.58 -31.39
CA LEU A 145 11.78 -22.17 -30.05
C LEU A 145 12.10 -23.68 -30.04
N GLY A 146 12.98 -24.13 -30.93
CA GLY A 146 13.48 -25.51 -30.99
C GLY A 146 14.26 -26.01 -29.76
N ARG A 147 14.22 -25.32 -28.60
CA ARG A 147 14.86 -25.72 -27.34
C ARG A 147 14.16 -25.17 -26.10
N ALA A 148 13.00 -25.73 -25.73
CA ALA A 148 12.64 -25.84 -24.31
C ALA A 148 11.61 -26.96 -24.13
N VAL A 149 11.89 -27.86 -23.20
CA VAL A 149 11.00 -28.94 -22.79
C VAL A 149 9.84 -28.34 -21.99
N GLY A 150 8.61 -28.46 -22.51
CA GLY A 150 7.36 -28.05 -21.85
C GLY A 150 6.40 -27.38 -22.82
N SER A 151 5.18 -27.89 -22.92
CA SER A 151 4.08 -27.33 -23.71
C SER A 151 3.79 -25.87 -23.31
N GLY A 152 4.37 -24.91 -24.03
CA GLY A 152 4.10 -23.49 -23.83
C GLY A 152 2.68 -23.12 -24.27
N GLY A 153 1.97 -22.34 -23.46
CA GLY A 153 0.62 -21.85 -23.75
C GLY A 153 -0.39 -22.09 -22.63
N LEU A 154 -1.63 -21.69 -22.90
CA LEU A 154 -2.79 -21.91 -22.02
C LEU A 154 -3.34 -23.33 -22.18
N GLU A 155 -3.52 -24.02 -21.06
CA GLU A 155 -4.28 -25.27 -21.01
C GLU A 155 -5.78 -25.03 -21.32
N PRO A 156 -6.57 -26.07 -21.65
CA PRO A 156 -8.00 -25.89 -21.93
C PRO A 156 -8.80 -25.22 -20.79
N CYS A 157 -8.43 -25.49 -19.53
CA CYS A 157 -9.07 -24.86 -18.36
C CYS A 157 -8.62 -23.40 -18.13
N GLU A 158 -7.59 -22.94 -18.83
CA GLU A 158 -7.01 -21.59 -18.68
C GLU A 158 -7.45 -20.65 -19.80
N GLN A 159 -8.27 -21.11 -20.76
CA GLN A 159 -8.67 -20.30 -21.93
C GLN A 159 -9.45 -19.03 -21.56
N TRP A 160 -10.11 -19.01 -20.39
CA TRP A 160 -10.78 -17.83 -19.87
C TRP A 160 -9.82 -16.66 -19.64
N ILE A 161 -8.54 -16.93 -19.36
CA ILE A 161 -7.47 -15.92 -19.19
C ILE A 161 -7.34 -15.11 -20.47
N ALA A 162 -7.20 -15.78 -21.62
CA ALA A 162 -7.10 -15.11 -22.91
C ALA A 162 -8.37 -14.36 -23.28
N GLN A 163 -9.54 -14.92 -22.99
CA GLN A 163 -10.84 -14.29 -23.26
C GLN A 163 -10.99 -12.94 -22.55
N LEU A 164 -10.45 -12.80 -21.34
CA LEU A 164 -10.48 -11.55 -20.57
C LEU A 164 -9.30 -10.63 -20.89
N LEU A 165 -8.09 -11.17 -21.04
CA LEU A 165 -6.88 -10.36 -21.19
C LEU A 165 -6.71 -9.79 -22.59
N GLU A 166 -7.01 -10.55 -23.66
CA GLU A 166 -6.74 -10.10 -25.03
C GLU A 166 -7.51 -8.84 -25.44
N PRO A 167 -8.82 -8.70 -25.17
CA PRO A 167 -9.55 -7.49 -25.50
C PRO A 167 -8.96 -6.26 -24.79
N ILE A 168 -8.48 -6.43 -23.56
CA ILE A 168 -7.84 -5.38 -22.77
C ILE A 168 -6.47 -5.03 -23.35
N ALA A 169 -5.63 -6.03 -23.64
CA ALA A 169 -4.28 -5.83 -24.19
C ALA A 169 -4.28 -5.25 -25.61
N ARG A 170 -5.34 -5.47 -26.40
CA ARG A 170 -5.51 -4.86 -27.74
C ARG A 170 -6.26 -3.53 -27.71
N GLY A 171 -6.94 -3.22 -26.61
CA GLY A 171 -7.76 -2.01 -26.45
C GLY A 171 -7.24 -1.12 -25.33
N PRO A 172 -8.02 -0.91 -24.26
CA PRO A 172 -7.76 0.13 -23.25
C PRO A 172 -6.48 -0.09 -22.43
N GLY A 173 -6.02 -1.35 -22.29
CA GLY A 173 -4.80 -1.71 -21.57
C GLY A 173 -3.55 -1.76 -22.46
N ALA A 174 -3.66 -1.48 -23.77
CA ALA A 174 -2.56 -1.64 -24.72
C ALA A 174 -1.30 -0.87 -24.29
N GLY A 175 -1.43 0.41 -23.92
CA GLY A 175 -0.29 1.23 -23.49
C GLY A 175 0.42 0.70 -22.23
N PHE A 176 -0.25 -0.15 -21.43
CA PHE A 176 0.30 -0.74 -20.20
C PHE A 176 0.94 -2.13 -20.42
N LEU A 177 0.60 -2.81 -21.51
CA LEU A 177 0.95 -4.21 -21.76
C LEU A 177 1.75 -4.40 -23.06
N HIS A 178 1.75 -3.44 -23.97
CA HIS A 178 2.55 -3.48 -25.18
C HIS A 178 4.03 -3.64 -24.84
N GLY A 179 4.76 -4.48 -25.56
CA GLY A 179 6.18 -4.72 -25.31
C GLY A 179 6.51 -5.46 -23.99
N VAL A 180 5.52 -5.93 -23.23
CA VAL A 180 5.71 -6.78 -22.05
C VAL A 180 5.52 -8.25 -22.42
N GLU A 181 6.56 -9.06 -22.23
CA GLU A 181 6.48 -10.51 -22.40
C GLU A 181 5.95 -11.16 -21.11
N LEU A 182 4.70 -11.61 -21.14
CA LEU A 182 4.02 -12.18 -19.97
C LEU A 182 4.29 -13.69 -19.84
N PHE A 183 4.44 -14.12 -18.60
CA PHE A 183 4.62 -15.51 -18.21
C PHE A 183 3.55 -15.91 -17.20
N LEU A 184 3.11 -17.15 -17.32
CA LEU A 184 2.25 -17.88 -16.41
C LEU A 184 3.09 -18.60 -15.34
N PRO A 185 2.52 -18.88 -14.16
CA PRO A 185 3.14 -19.77 -13.19
C PRO A 185 3.42 -21.15 -13.79
N ASN A 186 4.33 -21.91 -13.17
CA ASN A 186 4.73 -23.21 -13.70
C ASN A 186 3.65 -24.30 -13.55
N HIS A 187 2.66 -24.08 -12.69
CA HIS A 187 1.51 -24.98 -12.50
C HIS A 187 0.31 -24.55 -13.35
N THR A 188 -0.55 -25.50 -13.70
CA THR A 188 -1.83 -25.21 -14.36
C THR A 188 -2.79 -24.52 -13.39
N ILE A 189 -3.40 -23.44 -13.84
CA ILE A 189 -4.39 -22.66 -13.12
C ILE A 189 -5.75 -23.33 -13.29
N HIS A 190 -6.36 -23.77 -12.20
CA HIS A 190 -7.70 -24.36 -12.18
C HIS A 190 -8.73 -23.41 -11.54
N GLY A 191 -8.28 -22.42 -10.78
CA GLY A 191 -9.13 -21.43 -10.14
C GLY A 191 -9.64 -20.34 -11.08
N THR A 192 -10.40 -19.41 -10.51
CA THR A 192 -11.00 -18.26 -11.17
C THR A 192 -10.12 -17.00 -11.13
N ILE A 193 -8.89 -17.13 -10.64
CA ILE A 193 -7.94 -16.03 -10.47
C ILE A 193 -6.60 -16.46 -11.08
N ALA A 194 -6.04 -15.61 -11.93
CA ALA A 194 -4.75 -15.83 -12.56
C ALA A 194 -3.82 -14.66 -12.28
N ARG A 195 -2.58 -14.96 -11.91
CA ARG A 195 -1.49 -13.97 -11.84
C ARG A 195 -0.49 -14.28 -12.95
N LEU A 196 -0.21 -13.31 -13.79
CA LEU A 196 0.84 -13.35 -14.80
C LEU A 196 1.89 -12.29 -14.45
N ALA A 197 3.10 -12.48 -14.92
CA ALA A 197 4.18 -11.53 -14.67
C ALA A 197 5.16 -11.51 -15.84
N GLY A 198 5.69 -10.34 -16.15
CA GLY A 198 6.52 -10.14 -17.33
C GLY A 198 7.39 -8.90 -17.23
N THR A 199 8.56 -8.95 -17.85
CA THR A 199 9.45 -7.80 -17.95
C THR A 199 9.37 -7.21 -19.36
N GLY A 200 9.30 -5.89 -19.47
CA GLY A 200 9.28 -5.23 -20.77
C GLY A 200 9.12 -3.72 -20.66
N ALA A 201 9.21 -3.04 -21.79
CA ALA A 201 9.14 -1.58 -21.88
C ALA A 201 7.76 -1.15 -22.43
N PRO A 202 6.74 -0.98 -21.56
CA PRO A 202 5.43 -0.54 -21.99
C PRO A 202 5.46 0.89 -22.49
N ASP A 203 4.61 1.21 -23.47
CA ASP A 203 4.59 2.52 -24.13
C ASP A 203 4.36 3.66 -23.16
N ASN A 204 3.62 3.39 -22.08
CA ASN A 204 3.36 4.35 -21.04
C ASN A 204 4.48 4.47 -19.99
N ALA A 205 5.61 3.78 -20.12
CA ALA A 205 6.75 3.88 -19.20
C ALA A 205 7.42 5.26 -19.25
N VAL A 206 6.75 6.27 -18.70
CA VAL A 206 7.31 7.61 -18.52
C VAL A 206 8.01 7.63 -17.17
N GLU A 207 9.34 7.45 -17.11
CA GLU A 207 10.12 7.85 -15.93
C GLU A 207 9.93 9.36 -15.74
N GLU A 208 8.97 9.77 -14.93
CA GLU A 208 8.97 11.09 -14.33
C GLU A 208 9.82 11.03 -13.06
N PRO A 209 11.01 11.64 -13.03
CA PRO A 209 11.61 11.99 -11.76
C PRO A 209 10.58 12.80 -10.99
N TRP A 210 10.59 12.65 -9.67
CA TRP A 210 10.04 13.67 -8.78
C TRP A 210 10.56 15.04 -9.24
N SER A 211 9.74 15.75 -10.01
CA SER A 211 10.17 16.94 -10.75
C SER A 211 10.04 18.16 -9.85
N PHE A 212 10.70 18.09 -8.69
CA PHE A 212 11.03 19.26 -7.88
C PHE A 212 12.50 19.64 -8.08
N PHE A 213 13.38 18.67 -8.36
CA PHE A 213 14.85 18.86 -8.36
C PHE A 213 15.50 19.29 -9.67
N ARG A 214 14.76 19.60 -10.73
CA ARG A 214 15.39 20.07 -11.99
C ARG A 214 14.49 21.03 -12.74
N ARG A 215 15.01 22.24 -13.00
CA ARG A 215 14.66 23.02 -14.19
C ARG A 215 14.60 22.06 -15.38
N LYS A 216 13.49 22.07 -16.12
CA LYS A 216 13.18 21.24 -17.29
C LYS A 216 14.36 21.28 -18.27
N LYS A 217 15.34 20.39 -18.09
CA LYS A 217 16.50 20.29 -18.98
C LYS A 217 16.00 19.58 -20.23
N LYS A 218 16.24 20.15 -21.42
CA LYS A 218 15.91 19.51 -22.70
C LYS A 218 16.46 18.08 -22.67
N ALA A 219 15.60 17.09 -22.80
CA ALA A 219 16.00 15.69 -22.82
C ALA A 219 16.93 15.46 -24.02
N ASP A 220 18.14 14.97 -23.76
CA ASP A 220 19.10 14.62 -24.81
C ASP A 220 18.83 13.20 -25.33
N GLY A 221 19.28 12.86 -26.53
CA GLY A 221 19.09 11.55 -27.14
C GLY A 221 19.69 10.39 -26.31
N ALA A 222 20.77 10.66 -25.58
CA ALA A 222 21.40 9.72 -24.65
C ALA A 222 20.51 9.42 -23.42
N ASP A 223 19.80 10.43 -22.90
CA ASP A 223 18.87 10.26 -21.78
C ASP A 223 17.66 9.41 -22.22
N GLN A 224 17.18 9.61 -23.45
CA GLN A 224 16.08 8.83 -24.00
C GLN A 224 16.46 7.35 -24.21
N ALA A 225 17.65 7.07 -24.74
CA ALA A 225 18.13 5.69 -24.90
C ALA A 225 18.28 4.97 -23.54
N LYS A 226 18.79 5.67 -22.52
CA LYS A 226 18.92 5.13 -21.16
C LYS A 226 17.55 4.83 -20.53
N ARG A 227 16.55 5.69 -20.76
CA ARG A 227 15.17 5.46 -20.31
C ARG A 227 14.57 4.21 -20.93
N VAL A 228 14.70 4.04 -22.24
CA VAL A 228 14.19 2.84 -22.95
C VAL A 228 14.82 1.56 -22.40
N GLU A 229 16.13 1.56 -22.15
CA GLU A 229 16.82 0.40 -21.59
C GLU A 229 16.44 0.10 -20.14
N GLN A 230 16.03 1.12 -19.39
CA GLN A 230 15.51 0.96 -18.03
C GLN A 230 14.07 0.47 -18.03
N ALA A 231 13.25 0.99 -18.95
CA ALA A 231 11.88 0.53 -19.15
C ALA A 231 11.84 -0.98 -19.42
N LYS A 232 12.77 -1.54 -20.19
CA LYS A 232 12.86 -3.00 -20.44
C LYS A 232 13.02 -3.84 -19.17
N LYS A 233 13.45 -3.25 -18.06
CA LYS A 233 13.68 -3.92 -16.76
C LYS A 233 12.50 -3.75 -15.80
N LEU A 234 11.40 -3.15 -16.25
CA LEU A 234 10.17 -3.02 -15.49
C LEU A 234 9.46 -4.37 -15.40
N LEU A 235 9.33 -4.89 -14.19
CA LEU A 235 8.46 -6.03 -13.94
C LEU A 235 7.01 -5.54 -13.82
N THR A 236 6.17 -6.16 -14.62
CA THR A 236 4.73 -5.97 -14.66
C THR A 236 4.08 -7.24 -14.12
N GLU A 237 3.13 -7.06 -13.21
CA GLU A 237 2.25 -8.14 -12.77
C GLU A 237 0.84 -7.85 -13.27
N VAL A 238 0.15 -8.89 -13.74
CA VAL A 238 -1.23 -8.82 -14.20
C VAL A 238 -2.05 -9.79 -13.37
N VAL A 239 -3.05 -9.27 -12.66
CA VAL A 239 -4.02 -10.06 -11.91
C VAL A 239 -5.32 -10.07 -12.68
N ILE A 240 -5.86 -11.26 -12.93
CA ILE A 240 -7.06 -11.48 -13.73
C ILE A 240 -8.04 -12.25 -12.85
N VAL A 241 -9.22 -11.67 -12.66
CA VAL A 241 -10.33 -12.28 -11.93
C VAL A 241 -11.41 -12.63 -12.95
N GLN A 242 -11.88 -13.87 -12.91
CA GLN A 242 -12.93 -14.35 -13.81
C GLN A 242 -14.30 -13.82 -13.39
N GLU A 243 -14.61 -13.85 -12.09
CA GLU A 243 -15.90 -13.45 -11.53
C GLU A 243 -15.73 -12.67 -10.20
N PRO A 244 -16.01 -11.35 -10.16
CA PRO A 244 -16.38 -10.50 -11.30
C PRO A 244 -15.21 -10.32 -12.29
N PRO A 245 -15.50 -10.16 -13.61
CA PRO A 245 -14.45 -10.03 -14.62
C PRO A 245 -13.65 -8.74 -14.43
N LEU A 246 -12.37 -8.87 -14.11
CA LEU A 246 -11.45 -7.76 -13.88
C LEU A 246 -10.03 -8.11 -14.30
N VAL A 247 -9.34 -7.18 -14.95
CA VAL A 247 -7.90 -7.22 -15.21
C VAL A 247 -7.27 -6.03 -14.50
N GLN A 248 -6.35 -6.30 -13.57
CA GLN A 248 -5.53 -5.30 -12.90
C GLN A 248 -4.08 -5.46 -13.36
N VAL A 249 -3.43 -4.35 -13.67
CA VAL A 249 -2.01 -4.31 -14.01
C VAL A 249 -1.30 -3.53 -12.93
N PHE A 250 -0.27 -4.16 -12.37
CA PHE A 250 0.62 -3.59 -11.37
C PHE A 250 2.03 -3.45 -11.95
N ARG A 251 2.71 -2.38 -11.59
CA ARG A 251 4.16 -2.27 -11.75
C ARG A 251 4.83 -2.63 -10.44
N VAL A 252 5.95 -3.33 -10.52
CA VAL A 252 6.77 -3.67 -9.35
C VAL A 252 7.88 -2.64 -9.21
N GLU A 253 7.84 -1.90 -8.11
CA GLU A 253 8.74 -0.79 -7.83
C GLU A 253 9.57 -1.06 -6.57
N SER A 254 10.80 -0.53 -6.52
CA SER A 254 11.62 -0.60 -5.30
C SER A 254 11.31 0.60 -4.42
N TYR A 255 10.93 0.33 -3.17
CA TYR A 255 10.72 1.33 -2.12
C TYR A 255 11.41 0.86 -0.85
N GLY A 256 12.42 1.61 -0.39
CA GLY A 256 13.22 1.20 0.76
C GLY A 256 13.94 -0.12 0.56
N ARG A 257 14.41 -0.40 -0.67
CA ARG A 257 15.01 -1.69 -1.07
C ARG A 257 14.09 -2.90 -0.98
N ARG A 258 12.78 -2.69 -0.90
CA ARG A 258 11.76 -3.75 -0.97
C ARG A 258 10.92 -3.57 -2.23
N TRP A 259 10.60 -4.68 -2.89
CA TRP A 259 9.72 -4.68 -4.06
C TRP A 259 8.27 -4.54 -3.61
N ARG A 260 7.53 -3.63 -4.24
CA ARG A 260 6.12 -3.35 -3.95
C ARG A 260 5.31 -3.24 -5.23
N ARG A 261 4.06 -3.69 -5.17
CA ARG A 261 3.08 -3.48 -6.25
C ARG A 261 2.62 -2.01 -6.22
N SER A 262 2.45 -1.46 -7.41
CA SER A 262 1.85 -0.14 -7.66
C SER A 262 0.81 -0.34 -8.76
N LEU A 263 -0.47 -0.16 -8.43
CA LEU A 263 -1.55 -0.33 -9.41
C LEU A 263 -1.41 0.75 -10.47
N VAL A 264 -1.40 0.36 -11.75
CA VAL A 264 -1.29 1.30 -12.88
C VAL A 264 -2.50 1.30 -13.79
N PHE A 265 -3.24 0.18 -13.83
CA PHE A 265 -4.43 0.05 -14.66
C PHE A 265 -5.41 -0.95 -14.05
N ALA A 266 -6.71 -0.67 -14.16
CA ALA A 266 -7.77 -1.64 -13.94
C ALA A 266 -8.83 -1.56 -15.05
N SER A 267 -9.24 -2.72 -15.58
CA SER A 267 -10.20 -2.80 -16.69
C SER A 267 -11.63 -2.37 -16.32
N ASN A 268 -11.94 -2.29 -15.03
CA ASN A 268 -13.24 -1.85 -14.53
C ASN A 268 -13.09 -1.20 -13.16
N ALA A 269 -13.36 0.11 -13.08
CA ALA A 269 -13.29 0.88 -11.84
C ALA A 269 -14.23 0.34 -10.75
N SER A 270 -15.45 -0.04 -11.12
CA SER A 270 -16.47 -0.47 -10.17
C SER A 270 -16.11 -1.75 -9.42
N PHE A 271 -15.29 -2.62 -10.02
CA PHE A 271 -14.81 -3.85 -9.38
C PHE A 271 -13.37 -3.73 -8.85
N CYS A 272 -12.76 -2.55 -8.91
CA CYS A 272 -11.44 -2.32 -8.34
C CYS A 272 -11.53 -1.86 -6.89
N LEU A 273 -10.52 -2.18 -6.07
CA LEU A 273 -10.39 -1.66 -4.70
C LEU A 273 -9.72 -0.28 -4.64
N ALA A 274 -9.22 0.23 -5.76
CA ALA A 274 -8.70 1.59 -5.87
C ALA A 274 -9.75 2.53 -6.46
N ASP A 275 -9.61 3.82 -6.18
CA ASP A 275 -10.31 4.88 -6.88
C ASP A 275 -9.34 5.65 -7.80
N ILE A 276 -9.86 6.59 -8.60
CA ILE A 276 -9.04 7.42 -9.50
C ILE A 276 -7.95 8.11 -8.67
N ASP A 277 -6.71 8.08 -9.17
CA ASP A 277 -5.57 8.62 -8.45
C ASP A 277 -5.71 10.15 -8.29
N PRO A 278 -5.80 10.69 -7.05
CA PRO A 278 -5.82 12.14 -6.84
C PRO A 278 -4.52 12.80 -7.28
N ASP A 279 -3.42 12.05 -7.37
CA ASP A 279 -2.09 12.52 -7.78
C ASP A 279 -1.89 12.48 -9.32
N GLY A 280 -2.92 12.06 -10.06
CA GLY A 280 -2.87 11.84 -11.50
C GLY A 280 -3.72 12.80 -12.31
N GLU A 281 -3.15 13.30 -13.42
CA GLU A 281 -4.00 13.84 -14.48
C GLU A 281 -4.69 12.66 -15.19
N PRO A 282 -6.01 12.74 -15.45
CA PRO A 282 -6.71 11.71 -16.22
C PRO A 282 -6.08 11.62 -17.62
N LEU A 283 -5.46 10.48 -17.93
CA LEU A 283 -4.79 10.27 -19.21
C LEU A 283 -5.78 10.19 -20.39
N LEU A 284 -7.07 9.96 -20.10
CA LEU A 284 -8.14 9.83 -21.09
C LEU A 284 -9.04 11.07 -21.06
N THR A 285 -9.30 11.61 -22.24
CA THR A 285 -10.15 12.79 -22.45
C THR A 285 -11.65 12.48 -22.41
N ASP A 286 -12.05 11.20 -22.45
CA ASP A 286 -13.47 10.80 -22.44
C ASP A 286 -13.95 10.50 -21.01
N PRO A 287 -14.88 11.28 -20.45
CA PRO A 287 -15.43 11.06 -19.10
C PRO A 287 -16.30 9.80 -18.97
N ASN A 288 -16.66 9.12 -20.06
CA ASN A 288 -17.48 7.90 -20.02
C ASN A 288 -16.64 6.61 -19.96
N GLU A 289 -15.32 6.68 -20.10
CA GLU A 289 -14.45 5.51 -20.03
C GLU A 289 -14.20 5.12 -18.56
N ARG A 290 -14.84 4.03 -18.11
CA ARG A 290 -14.84 3.53 -16.72
C ARG A 290 -13.54 2.79 -16.32
N PHE A 291 -12.41 3.16 -16.89
CA PHE A 291 -11.11 2.59 -16.55
C PHE A 291 -10.46 3.39 -15.43
N LEU A 292 -9.89 2.70 -14.44
CA LEU A 292 -9.02 3.40 -13.49
C LEU A 292 -7.62 3.47 -14.08
N LEU A 293 -7.24 4.70 -14.37
CA LEU A 293 -5.87 5.07 -14.65
C LEU A 293 -5.30 5.60 -13.34
N SER A 294 -4.42 4.82 -12.74
CA SER A 294 -3.60 5.33 -11.66
C SER A 294 -2.41 6.00 -12.31
N ALA A 295 -2.17 7.28 -12.00
CA ALA A 295 -0.90 7.94 -12.29
C ALA A 295 0.17 7.48 -11.32
N ALA A 296 0.22 6.17 -11.05
CA ALA A 296 1.44 5.51 -10.67
C ALA A 296 2.50 5.96 -11.67
N ARG A 297 3.27 6.95 -11.23
CA ARG A 297 4.29 7.64 -11.98
C ARG A 297 5.24 6.56 -12.40
N LEU A 298 5.10 6.17 -13.66
CA LEU A 298 5.88 5.09 -14.21
C LEU A 298 7.35 5.42 -13.99
N GLY A 299 8.17 4.42 -13.74
CA GLY A 299 9.60 4.66 -13.55
C GLY A 299 10.15 4.04 -12.31
N SER A 300 10.32 2.73 -12.40
CA SER A 300 11.20 1.97 -11.53
C SER A 300 12.49 2.73 -11.18
N ARG A 301 12.71 2.78 -9.88
CA ARG A 301 13.98 3.11 -9.23
C ARG A 301 14.26 4.61 -9.07
N ALA A 302 13.23 5.39 -8.74
CA ALA A 302 13.42 6.67 -8.07
C ALA A 302 14.07 6.47 -6.67
N PRO A 303 14.73 7.50 -6.12
CA PRO A 303 15.04 7.55 -4.70
C PRO A 303 13.76 7.33 -3.88
N SER A 304 13.89 6.74 -2.69
CA SER A 304 12.75 6.50 -1.81
C SER A 304 13.06 6.96 -0.38
N LEU A 305 12.05 7.47 0.30
CA LEU A 305 12.15 7.90 1.69
C LEU A 305 11.30 6.98 2.55
N VAL A 306 11.95 6.17 3.39
CA VAL A 306 11.26 5.32 4.36
C VAL A 306 11.19 6.05 5.68
N VAL A 307 9.98 6.24 6.20
CA VAL A 307 9.73 6.76 7.55
C VAL A 307 9.44 5.58 8.47
N THR A 308 10.04 5.60 9.65
CA THR A 308 9.83 4.58 10.68
C THR A 308 9.53 5.25 12.02
N ARG A 309 8.71 4.59 12.84
CA ARG A 309 8.42 5.01 14.21
C ARG A 309 8.74 3.89 15.19
N LEU A 310 9.09 4.25 16.41
CA LEU A 310 9.18 3.30 17.51
C LEU A 310 7.88 3.39 18.31
N LEU A 311 7.07 2.34 18.28
CA LEU A 311 6.01 2.19 19.27
C LEU A 311 6.62 1.53 20.51
N HIS A 312 6.04 1.77 21.69
CA HIS A 312 6.55 1.36 23.00
C HIS A 312 7.21 -0.03 22.98
N GLY A 313 8.24 -0.27 23.81
CA GLY A 313 9.20 -1.37 23.69
C GLY A 313 8.68 -2.81 23.50
N ALA A 314 7.38 -3.08 23.68
CA ALA A 314 6.72 -4.36 23.38
C ALA A 314 6.19 -4.48 21.93
N VAL A 315 5.85 -3.39 21.25
CA VAL A 315 5.26 -3.38 19.89
C VAL A 315 6.33 -3.36 18.80
N GLY A 316 7.50 -2.80 19.12
CA GLY A 316 8.64 -2.76 18.22
C GLY A 316 8.58 -1.60 17.22
N ARG A 317 9.41 -1.70 16.17
CA ARG A 317 9.55 -0.68 15.14
C ARG A 317 8.55 -0.92 14.02
N GLU A 318 7.96 0.16 13.53
CA GLU A 318 7.10 0.13 12.36
C GLU A 318 7.63 1.03 11.25
N SER A 319 7.36 0.65 10.00
CA SER A 319 7.68 1.41 8.80
C SER A 319 6.40 1.92 8.13
N PHE A 320 6.31 3.20 7.86
CA PHE A 320 5.19 3.78 7.12
C PHE A 320 5.04 3.12 5.74
N VAL A 321 3.80 2.86 5.32
CA VAL A 321 3.49 2.32 4.00
C VAL A 321 2.64 3.33 3.24
N PRO A 322 3.18 3.97 2.18
CA PRO A 322 2.42 4.90 1.36
C PRO A 322 1.18 4.26 0.73
N ALA A 323 0.06 5.00 0.72
CA ALA A 323 -1.22 4.52 0.19
C ALA A 323 -1.13 4.02 -1.26
N ARG A 324 -0.29 4.65 -2.10
CA ARG A 324 -0.05 4.21 -3.49
C ARG A 324 0.43 2.76 -3.63
N HIS A 325 1.09 2.20 -2.61
CA HIS A 325 1.54 0.81 -2.59
C HIS A 325 0.49 -0.16 -2.01
N LEU A 326 -0.67 0.36 -1.59
CA LEU A 326 -1.82 -0.39 -1.08
C LEU A 326 -3.04 -0.25 -2.00
N ARG A 327 -3.03 0.71 -2.94
CA ARG A 327 -4.09 0.88 -3.96
C ARG A 327 -4.27 -0.42 -4.74
N GLY A 328 -5.52 -0.86 -4.84
CA GLY A 328 -5.89 -2.11 -5.51
C GLY A 328 -5.69 -3.37 -4.66
N LEU A 329 -5.05 -3.25 -3.49
CA LEU A 329 -4.92 -4.32 -2.48
C LEU A 329 -5.86 -4.11 -1.29
N LEU A 330 -6.16 -2.85 -0.96
CA LEU A 330 -7.12 -2.43 0.06
C LEU A 330 -8.16 -1.48 -0.53
N PRO A 331 -9.42 -1.50 -0.04
CA PRO A 331 -10.42 -0.51 -0.41
C PRO A 331 -9.94 0.92 -0.17
N ALA A 332 -10.15 1.82 -1.13
CA ALA A 332 -9.81 3.24 -1.06
C ALA A 332 -10.39 3.93 0.17
N ALA A 333 -11.63 3.58 0.57
CA ALA A 333 -12.24 4.12 1.79
C ALA A 333 -11.38 3.91 3.06
N LEU A 334 -10.68 2.76 3.16
CA LEU A 334 -9.76 2.53 4.28
C LEU A 334 -8.46 3.33 4.14
N LEU A 335 -7.98 3.56 2.92
CA LEU A 335 -6.79 4.36 2.66
C LEU A 335 -7.03 5.86 2.91
N GLU A 336 -8.28 6.32 2.77
CA GLU A 336 -8.71 7.69 3.07
C GLU A 336 -8.82 7.93 4.59
N GLU A 337 -9.37 6.98 5.34
CA GLU A 337 -9.60 7.14 6.78
C GLU A 337 -8.40 6.76 7.66
N TYR A 338 -7.47 5.93 7.17
CA TYR A 338 -6.39 5.36 7.99
C TYR A 338 -5.01 5.55 7.37
N GLN A 339 -4.02 5.80 8.23
CA GLN A 339 -2.61 5.82 7.89
C GLN A 339 -1.97 4.49 8.25
N PHE A 340 -1.35 3.81 7.28
CA PHE A 340 -0.85 2.44 7.45
C PHE A 340 0.65 2.36 7.77
N TRP A 341 0.96 1.53 8.75
CA TRP A 341 2.31 1.24 9.23
C TRP A 341 2.54 -0.27 9.21
N ARG A 342 3.72 -0.71 8.79
CA ARG A 342 4.12 -2.11 8.75
C ARG A 342 4.99 -2.45 9.93
N SER A 343 4.63 -3.47 10.71
CA SER A 343 5.50 -4.01 11.75
C SER A 343 6.77 -4.61 11.14
N GLU A 344 7.94 -4.26 11.68
CA GLU A 344 9.20 -4.91 11.30
C GLU A 344 9.33 -6.32 11.87
N THR A 345 8.54 -6.67 12.89
CA THR A 345 8.56 -7.98 13.55
C THR A 345 7.62 -8.96 12.88
N THR A 346 6.34 -8.61 12.71
CA THR A 346 5.34 -9.54 12.15
C THR A 346 5.18 -9.38 10.64
N GLY A 347 5.52 -8.21 10.09
CA GLY A 347 5.26 -7.87 8.69
C GLY A 347 3.82 -7.45 8.39
N ASP A 348 2.89 -7.59 9.35
CA ASP A 348 1.50 -7.14 9.26
C ASP A 348 1.42 -5.60 9.19
N LEU A 349 0.32 -5.09 8.65
CA LEU A 349 0.04 -3.65 8.60
C LEU A 349 -1.00 -3.24 9.64
N PHE A 350 -0.80 -2.06 10.21
CA PHE A 350 -1.67 -1.43 11.19
C PHE A 350 -2.05 -0.03 10.67
N GLY A 351 -3.33 0.15 10.38
CA GLY A 351 -3.94 1.42 10.01
C GLY A 351 -4.41 2.16 11.25
N THR A 352 -3.77 3.28 11.57
CA THR A 352 -4.22 4.22 12.61
C THR A 352 -5.15 5.24 12.00
N ALA A 353 -6.32 5.46 12.60
CA ALA A 353 -7.30 6.42 12.10
C ALA A 353 -6.69 7.82 12.02
N GLN A 354 -6.99 8.52 10.92
CA GLN A 354 -6.60 9.91 10.73
C GLN A 354 -7.51 10.84 11.53
N ASP A 355 -7.07 12.08 11.74
CA ASP A 355 -7.89 13.08 12.43
C ASP A 355 -9.16 13.36 11.60
N GLY A 356 -10.33 13.26 12.24
CA GLY A 356 -11.62 13.43 11.57
C GLY A 356 -12.16 12.17 10.87
N ALA A 357 -11.48 11.03 10.96
CA ALA A 357 -12.01 9.75 10.48
C ALA A 357 -13.33 9.38 11.19
N LEU A 358 -14.27 8.79 10.45
CA LEU A 358 -15.57 8.39 10.99
C LEU A 358 -15.42 7.40 12.15
N HIS A 359 -14.44 6.50 12.03
CA HIS A 359 -14.15 5.41 12.94
C HIS A 359 -12.84 5.62 13.72
N HIS A 360 -12.69 6.82 14.30
CA HIS A 360 -11.50 7.24 15.06
C HIS A 360 -11.16 6.36 16.28
N ASP A 361 -12.12 5.61 16.80
CA ASP A 361 -12.02 4.67 17.92
C ASP A 361 -11.65 3.24 17.48
N THR A 362 -11.15 3.07 16.25
CA THR A 362 -10.78 1.77 15.72
C THR A 362 -9.40 1.77 15.07
N MET A 363 -8.85 0.57 14.92
CA MET A 363 -7.61 0.30 14.20
C MET A 363 -7.89 -0.72 13.10
N ILE A 364 -7.27 -0.53 11.94
CA ILE A 364 -7.28 -1.55 10.89
C ILE A 364 -6.04 -2.44 11.03
N HIS A 365 -6.23 -3.74 11.14
CA HIS A 365 -5.16 -4.72 11.02
C HIS A 365 -5.26 -5.42 9.67
N VAL A 366 -4.17 -5.42 8.91
CA VAL A 366 -4.09 -6.08 7.60
C VAL A 366 -2.96 -7.09 7.59
N ARG A 367 -3.28 -8.29 7.15
CA ARG A 367 -2.29 -9.30 6.78
C ARG A 367 -2.31 -9.49 5.27
N LEU A 368 -1.22 -9.08 4.61
CA LEU A 368 -1.01 -9.28 3.17
C LEU A 368 -0.20 -10.56 2.97
N GLY A 369 -0.64 -11.49 2.10
CA GLY A 369 0.18 -12.57 1.50
C GLY A 369 1.02 -13.43 2.48
N TYR A 370 0.69 -14.72 2.62
CA TYR A 370 1.24 -15.57 3.69
C TYR A 370 2.44 -16.44 3.31
N GLU A 371 3.29 -16.78 4.29
CA GLU A 371 4.15 -17.98 4.24
C GLU A 371 3.39 -19.27 4.61
N ASN A 372 2.32 -19.19 5.41
CA ASN A 372 1.64 -20.36 6.02
C ASN A 372 0.11 -20.46 5.80
N ASN A 373 -0.52 -19.55 5.06
CA ASN A 373 -1.96 -19.62 4.76
C ASN A 373 -2.16 -19.47 3.25
N THR A 374 -1.98 -20.59 2.59
CA THR A 374 -2.04 -20.73 1.15
C THR A 374 -3.51 -20.83 0.74
N LEU A 375 -4.05 -19.80 0.10
CA LEU A 375 -5.20 -20.01 -0.77
C LEU A 375 -4.68 -20.91 -1.91
N LEU A 376 -5.18 -22.14 -2.00
CA LEU A 376 -4.63 -23.13 -2.92
C LEU A 376 -5.40 -23.14 -4.24
N ASP A 377 -4.73 -22.85 -5.35
CA ASP A 377 -5.16 -23.35 -6.66
C ASP A 377 -4.53 -24.71 -6.92
N GLY A 378 -5.32 -25.78 -6.91
CA GLY A 378 -4.80 -27.12 -7.18
C GLY A 378 -3.60 -27.54 -6.29
N LYS A 379 -3.53 -27.03 -5.05
CA LYS A 379 -2.42 -27.17 -4.06
C LYS A 379 -1.26 -26.16 -4.20
N GLN A 380 -1.41 -25.07 -4.93
CA GLN A 380 -0.41 -24.00 -5.06
C GLN A 380 -0.91 -22.67 -4.46
N PRO A 381 -0.09 -21.95 -3.66
CA PRO A 381 -0.49 -20.67 -3.08
C PRO A 381 -0.81 -19.60 -4.13
N ILE A 382 -1.93 -18.92 -3.94
CA ILE A 382 -2.32 -17.71 -4.67
C ILE A 382 -2.07 -16.50 -3.78
N ASP A 383 -1.06 -15.69 -4.12
CA ASP A 383 -0.70 -14.46 -3.41
C ASP A 383 -1.50 -13.25 -3.94
N THR A 384 -2.80 -13.18 -3.63
CA THR A 384 -3.65 -12.05 -4.06
C THR A 384 -4.57 -11.49 -2.97
N CYS A 385 -4.76 -12.19 -1.85
CA CYS A 385 -5.78 -11.82 -0.86
C CYS A 385 -5.17 -11.15 0.38
N ALA A 386 -5.92 -10.19 0.95
CA ALA A 386 -5.61 -9.57 2.23
C ALA A 386 -6.67 -9.96 3.26
N VAL A 387 -6.26 -10.28 4.48
CA VAL A 387 -7.20 -10.35 5.61
C VAL A 387 -7.18 -9.02 6.33
N VAL A 388 -8.30 -8.32 6.24
CA VAL A 388 -8.49 -6.99 6.82
C VAL A 388 -9.44 -7.11 8.00
N ARG A 389 -9.02 -6.62 9.16
CA ARG A 389 -9.81 -6.59 10.39
C ARG A 389 -9.93 -5.16 10.88
N ARG A 390 -11.12 -4.74 11.29
CA ARG A 390 -11.32 -3.52 12.08
C ARG A 390 -11.42 -3.93 13.54
N LEU A 391 -10.46 -3.48 14.34
CA LEU A 391 -10.34 -3.79 15.76
C LEU A 391 -10.83 -2.57 16.56
N PRO A 392 -11.70 -2.75 17.56
CA PRO A 392 -12.07 -1.67 18.46
C PRO A 392 -10.85 -1.26 19.31
N VAL A 393 -10.70 0.05 19.52
CA VAL A 393 -9.71 0.63 20.44
C VAL A 393 -10.47 1.18 21.62
N ASN A 394 -10.29 0.58 22.80
CA ASN A 394 -10.99 1.01 24.02
C ASN A 394 -10.47 2.38 24.46
N SER A 395 -11.26 3.43 24.24
CA SER A 395 -10.96 4.84 24.57
C SER A 395 -10.92 5.17 26.08
N LEU A 396 -10.72 4.19 26.96
CA LEU A 396 -10.66 4.43 28.41
C LEU A 396 -9.19 4.52 28.86
N ASP A 397 -8.70 5.75 28.83
CA ASP A 397 -7.62 6.34 29.66
C ASP A 397 -6.17 5.88 29.50
N ASP A 398 -5.79 5.14 28.46
CA ASP A 398 -4.38 4.75 28.36
C ASP A 398 -3.89 4.54 26.92
N ALA A 399 -2.87 5.29 26.51
CA ALA A 399 -2.12 5.11 25.26
C ALA A 399 -1.41 3.73 25.16
N SER A 400 -1.62 2.86 26.15
CA SER A 400 -0.96 1.58 26.39
C SER A 400 -1.83 0.35 26.09
N LYS A 401 -3.06 0.49 25.59
CA LYS A 401 -3.92 -0.67 25.23
C LYS A 401 -4.27 -0.71 23.75
N LEU A 402 -3.24 -0.77 22.90
CA LEU A 402 -3.42 -1.36 21.59
C LEU A 402 -3.93 -2.80 21.75
N PRO A 403 -4.86 -3.28 20.90
CA PRO A 403 -5.23 -4.69 20.91
C PRO A 403 -3.97 -5.55 20.74
N LEU A 404 -3.97 -6.77 21.30
CA LEU A 404 -2.84 -7.69 21.12
C LEU A 404 -2.58 -7.88 19.62
N LEU A 405 -1.43 -7.39 19.16
CA LEU A 405 -1.02 -7.41 17.75
C LEU A 405 -0.41 -8.77 17.36
N ASP A 406 -0.81 -9.83 18.05
CA ASP A 406 -0.36 -11.22 17.87
C ASP A 406 -1.24 -12.00 16.88
N GLY A 407 -2.28 -11.36 16.34
CA GLY A 407 -3.22 -11.99 15.41
C GLY A 407 -4.41 -12.67 16.10
N SER A 408 -4.49 -12.64 17.44
CA SER A 408 -5.62 -13.20 18.18
C SER A 408 -6.94 -12.48 17.86
N TYR A 409 -8.05 -13.18 18.11
CA TYR A 409 -9.38 -12.61 17.97
C TYR A 409 -9.62 -11.55 19.06
N VAL A 410 -10.10 -10.39 18.66
CA VAL A 410 -10.50 -9.31 19.56
C VAL A 410 -12.02 -9.23 19.61
N GLU A 411 -12.59 -9.15 20.82
CA GLU A 411 -14.04 -8.99 20.97
C GLU A 411 -14.51 -7.69 20.30
N GLY A 412 -15.62 -7.76 19.55
CA GLY A 412 -16.11 -6.65 18.75
C GLY A 412 -15.34 -6.39 17.46
N GLN A 413 -14.33 -7.21 17.11
CA GLN A 413 -13.67 -7.07 15.80
C GLN A 413 -14.63 -7.39 14.66
N LEU A 414 -14.40 -6.72 13.53
CA LEU A 414 -15.04 -7.02 12.26
C LEU A 414 -13.98 -7.47 11.26
N THR A 415 -14.29 -8.48 10.45
CA THR A 415 -13.44 -8.91 9.34
C THR A 415 -14.07 -8.47 8.03
N LEU A 416 -13.28 -7.86 7.15
CA LEU A 416 -13.75 -7.44 5.83
C LEU A 416 -13.99 -8.67 4.95
N VAL A 417 -15.16 -8.74 4.33
CA VAL A 417 -15.48 -9.71 3.30
C VAL A 417 -14.85 -9.24 1.99
N ASP A 418 -13.96 -10.05 1.42
CA ASP A 418 -13.26 -9.73 0.18
C ASP A 418 -14.18 -9.91 -1.02
N LEU A 419 -14.96 -8.88 -1.35
CA LEU A 419 -15.92 -8.94 -2.45
C LEU A 419 -15.28 -9.07 -3.84
N LEU A 420 -13.97 -8.82 -3.96
CA LEU A 420 -13.24 -8.95 -5.22
C LEU A 420 -12.91 -10.42 -5.51
N TYR A 421 -12.39 -11.15 -4.52
CA TYR A 421 -11.93 -12.53 -4.73
C TYR A 421 -12.90 -13.59 -4.16
N ALA A 422 -13.59 -13.33 -3.05
CA ALA A 422 -14.44 -14.33 -2.40
C ALA A 422 -15.54 -14.92 -3.29
N PRO A 423 -16.22 -14.17 -4.18
CA PRO A 423 -17.26 -14.74 -5.04
C PRO A 423 -16.74 -15.86 -5.95
N GLY A 424 -15.56 -15.70 -6.55
CA GLY A 424 -14.95 -16.75 -7.39
C GLY A 424 -14.39 -17.92 -6.58
N LEU A 425 -13.94 -17.65 -5.36
CA LEU A 425 -13.32 -18.66 -4.49
C LEU A 425 -14.32 -19.53 -3.71
N ALA A 426 -15.52 -19.03 -3.46
CA ALA A 426 -16.57 -19.75 -2.74
C ALA A 426 -17.30 -20.82 -3.59
N GLY A 427 -16.88 -21.03 -4.85
CA GLY A 427 -17.50 -22.04 -5.73
C GLY A 427 -18.99 -21.81 -5.94
N GLU A 428 -19.81 -22.86 -5.82
CA GLU A 428 -21.26 -22.75 -6.02
C GLU A 428 -21.95 -21.80 -5.04
N ASN A 429 -21.40 -21.67 -3.82
CA ASN A 429 -21.92 -20.78 -2.77
C ASN A 429 -21.61 -19.30 -3.04
N GLY A 430 -20.67 -19.01 -3.94
CA GLY A 430 -20.26 -17.65 -4.29
C GLY A 430 -21.28 -16.86 -5.10
N LYS A 431 -22.31 -17.50 -5.67
CA LYS A 431 -23.32 -16.83 -6.52
C LYS A 431 -24.04 -15.70 -5.80
N SER A 432 -24.43 -15.92 -4.56
CA SER A 432 -25.18 -14.92 -3.80
C SER A 432 -24.26 -13.74 -3.41
N LEU A 433 -22.99 -14.01 -3.05
CA LEU A 433 -21.98 -12.97 -2.85
C LEU A 433 -21.71 -12.20 -4.14
N LEU A 434 -21.63 -12.86 -5.29
CA LEU A 434 -21.44 -12.21 -6.58
C LEU A 434 -22.58 -11.25 -6.92
N LEU A 435 -23.83 -11.60 -6.60
CA LEU A 435 -24.98 -10.71 -6.76
C LEU A 435 -24.84 -9.47 -5.89
N LEU A 436 -24.50 -9.64 -4.61
CA LEU A 436 -24.24 -8.53 -3.69
C LEU A 436 -23.08 -7.65 -4.20
N THR A 437 -21.97 -8.25 -4.60
CA THR A 437 -20.80 -7.57 -5.19
C THR A 437 -21.22 -6.71 -6.38
N LYS A 438 -22.02 -7.26 -7.31
CA LYS A 438 -22.52 -6.52 -8.48
C LYS A 438 -23.42 -5.34 -8.09
N SER A 439 -24.30 -5.53 -7.11
CA SER A 439 -25.18 -4.46 -6.61
C SER A 439 -24.37 -3.33 -5.97
N LEU A 440 -23.42 -3.64 -5.08
CA LEU A 440 -22.59 -2.63 -4.41
C LEU A 440 -21.65 -1.92 -5.39
N ALA A 441 -21.03 -2.68 -6.31
CA ALA A 441 -20.19 -2.12 -7.36
C ALA A 441 -20.95 -1.14 -8.28
N ALA A 442 -22.24 -1.38 -8.52
CA ALA A 442 -23.08 -0.48 -9.31
C ALA A 442 -23.50 0.79 -8.56
N VAL A 443 -23.56 0.73 -7.22
CA VAL A 443 -23.97 1.86 -6.36
C VAL A 443 -22.79 2.80 -6.08
N GLU A 444 -21.66 2.26 -5.61
CA GLU A 444 -20.52 3.08 -5.15
C GLU A 444 -19.16 2.61 -5.68
N GLY A 445 -19.09 1.40 -6.22
CA GLY A 445 -17.82 0.75 -6.56
C GLY A 445 -17.19 0.06 -5.35
N LEU A 446 -16.40 -1.00 -5.59
CA LEU A 446 -15.79 -1.79 -4.52
C LEU A 446 -14.69 -1.04 -3.74
N ALA A 447 -14.14 0.04 -4.30
CA ALA A 447 -13.19 0.90 -3.61
C ALA A 447 -13.78 1.58 -2.35
N HIS A 448 -15.10 1.78 -2.35
CA HIS A 448 -15.83 2.45 -1.27
C HIS A 448 -17.01 1.63 -0.74
N ALA A 449 -17.14 0.35 -1.10
CA ALA A 449 -18.13 -0.53 -0.50
C ALA A 449 -17.44 -1.46 0.52
N LEU A 450 -17.72 -1.29 1.81
CA LEU A 450 -17.14 -2.10 2.88
C LEU A 450 -18.18 -3.07 3.43
N VAL A 451 -17.94 -4.36 3.29
CA VAL A 451 -18.81 -5.41 3.84
C VAL A 451 -18.08 -6.15 4.94
N TRP A 452 -18.68 -6.20 6.12
CA TRP A 452 -18.07 -6.68 7.34
C TRP A 452 -18.82 -7.90 7.89
N THR A 453 -18.08 -8.87 8.40
CA THR A 453 -18.60 -10.01 9.17
C THR A 453 -18.03 -10.01 10.59
N ALA A 454 -18.85 -10.42 11.55
CA ALA A 454 -18.43 -10.65 12.94
C ALA A 454 -18.09 -12.13 13.23
N LYS A 455 -18.13 -12.99 12.19
CA LYS A 455 -17.88 -14.43 12.32
C LYS A 455 -16.44 -14.69 12.80
N ARG A 456 -16.32 -15.52 13.84
CA ARG A 456 -15.04 -15.97 14.39
C ARG A 456 -14.40 -17.03 13.50
N GLY A 457 -13.08 -17.18 13.59
CA GLY A 457 -12.30 -18.18 12.84
C GLY A 457 -11.81 -17.68 11.48
N LEU A 458 -12.06 -16.41 11.15
CA LEU A 458 -11.62 -15.77 9.91
C LEU A 458 -10.32 -14.98 10.09
N GLU A 459 -9.69 -15.03 11.27
CA GLU A 459 -8.54 -14.22 11.62
C GLU A 459 -7.27 -14.65 10.87
N ASN A 460 -7.24 -15.91 10.45
CA ASN A 460 -6.08 -16.58 9.86
C ASN A 460 -6.36 -17.22 8.50
N GLY A 461 -7.49 -16.92 7.83
CA GLY A 461 -8.00 -17.68 6.68
C GLY A 461 -8.72 -16.81 5.63
N PRO A 462 -8.80 -17.27 4.37
CA PRO A 462 -9.59 -16.57 3.35
C PRO A 462 -11.08 -16.52 3.75
N THR A 463 -11.76 -15.41 3.42
CA THR A 463 -13.20 -15.22 3.65
C THR A 463 -14.11 -16.05 2.73
N ALA A 464 -13.55 -17.02 1.99
CA ALA A 464 -14.29 -17.91 1.11
C ALA A 464 -15.31 -18.83 1.83
N ALA A 465 -15.25 -18.91 3.17
CA ALA A 465 -16.21 -19.62 4.03
C ALA A 465 -17.30 -18.72 4.65
N VAL A 466 -17.40 -17.46 4.19
CA VAL A 466 -18.44 -16.51 4.60
C VAL A 466 -19.67 -16.72 3.72
N GLU A 467 -20.80 -17.03 4.35
CA GLU A 467 -22.10 -17.01 3.69
C GLU A 467 -22.75 -15.64 3.86
N LEU A 468 -23.75 -15.32 3.03
CA LEU A 468 -24.45 -14.03 3.12
C LEU A 468 -25.08 -13.78 4.50
N CYS A 469 -25.49 -14.85 5.19
CA CYS A 469 -26.01 -14.81 6.55
C CYS A 469 -24.97 -14.43 7.61
N ASP A 470 -23.67 -14.50 7.28
CA ASP A 470 -22.58 -14.10 8.18
C ASP A 470 -22.25 -12.60 8.07
N ILE A 471 -22.87 -11.87 7.15
CA ILE A 471 -22.65 -10.42 6.99
C ILE A 471 -23.29 -9.70 8.18
N ALA A 472 -22.47 -8.97 8.93
CA ALA A 472 -22.90 -8.19 10.09
C ALA A 472 -23.21 -6.74 9.71
N ARG A 473 -22.47 -6.17 8.76
CA ARG A 473 -22.58 -4.74 8.44
C ARG A 473 -22.12 -4.43 7.01
N ILE A 474 -22.78 -3.47 6.38
CA ILE A 474 -22.40 -2.90 5.07
C ILE A 474 -22.27 -1.40 5.24
N GLU A 475 -21.16 -0.82 4.80
CA GLU A 475 -20.89 0.61 4.84
C GLU A 475 -20.65 1.13 3.42
N LEU A 476 -21.23 2.29 3.15
CA LEU A 476 -21.20 3.02 1.88
C LEU A 476 -20.77 4.47 2.21
N PRO A 477 -19.46 4.71 2.47
CA PRO A 477 -18.95 5.94 3.07
C PRO A 477 -19.21 7.18 2.22
N ARG A 478 -19.14 7.13 0.88
CA ARG A 478 -19.44 8.28 0.01
C ARG A 478 -20.89 8.69 0.07
N LEU A 479 -21.79 7.71 0.26
CA LEU A 479 -23.21 7.95 0.47
C LEU A 479 -23.55 8.31 1.92
N GLY A 480 -22.61 8.12 2.85
CA GLY A 480 -22.82 8.36 4.28
C GLY A 480 -23.85 7.41 4.90
N VAL A 481 -24.06 6.22 4.34
CA VAL A 481 -25.05 5.25 4.83
C VAL A 481 -24.38 3.96 5.29
N SER A 482 -24.97 3.34 6.31
CA SER A 482 -24.57 2.00 6.78
C SER A 482 -25.81 1.17 7.09
N PHE A 483 -25.69 -0.13 6.84
CA PHE A 483 -26.72 -1.13 7.11
C PHE A 483 -26.14 -2.14 8.09
N ASN A 484 -26.83 -2.39 9.20
CA ASN A 484 -26.48 -3.46 10.12
C ASN A 484 -27.43 -4.63 9.89
N ALA A 485 -26.92 -5.85 10.04
CA ALA A 485 -27.77 -7.03 10.07
C ALA A 485 -28.77 -6.91 11.22
N VAL A 486 -30.03 -7.23 10.95
CA VAL A 486 -31.06 -7.31 12.00
C VAL A 486 -30.86 -8.64 12.70
N GLU A 487 -30.54 -8.62 14.00
CA GLU A 487 -30.54 -9.83 14.82
C GLU A 487 -31.93 -10.47 14.71
N SER A 488 -31.98 -11.74 14.30
CA SER A 488 -33.23 -12.48 14.06
C SER A 488 -33.79 -13.08 15.33
#